data_AF-A0A258R6Q8-F1
#
_entry.id   AF-A0A258R6Q8-F1
#
_cell.length_a   1.000
_cell.length_b   1.000
_cell.length_c   1.000
_cell.angle_alpha   90.00
_cell.angle_beta   90.00
_cell.angle_gamma   90.00
#
_symmetry.space_group_name_H-M   'P 1'
#
loop_
_entity.id
_entity.type
_entity.pdbx_description
1 polymer ?
#
loop_
_entity_poly.entity_id
_entity_poly.type
_entity_poly.pdbx_seq_one_letter_code
_entity_poly.pdbx_strand_id
1 'polypeptide(L)'
;MPSQKVKSAVPELEAVPSAGAASELKSIGGPGRIWRAFGYSSRGVAAAWRFEAAFRQEVGLGGVLILIAILWAPDRWQGLLLVASVLQVWLVELINSAIETVADAVSPNLHPLLGRAKDMGSAA
;
A
#
# COMPACT_ATOMS: atom_id res chain seq x y z
N MET A 1 -46.92 34.44 -31.59
CA MET A 1 -45.71 35.10 -31.04
C MET A 1 -45.32 34.40 -29.73
N PRO A 2 -44.03 34.32 -29.39
CA PRO A 2 -43.31 33.04 -29.27
C PRO A 2 -42.94 32.64 -27.83
N SER A 3 -42.57 31.35 -27.71
CA SER A 3 -41.52 30.77 -26.85
C SER A 3 -41.40 31.24 -25.40
N GLN A 4 -41.49 30.29 -24.47
CA GLN A 4 -40.34 29.98 -23.63
C GLN A 4 -40.38 28.53 -23.11
N LYS A 5 -39.47 27.73 -23.66
CA LYS A 5 -39.10 26.41 -23.15
C LYS A 5 -38.49 26.61 -21.75
N VAL A 6 -39.08 25.99 -20.73
CA VAL A 6 -38.40 25.76 -19.45
C VAL A 6 -37.33 24.70 -19.70
N LYS A 7 -36.13 25.13 -20.07
CA LYS A 7 -34.91 24.32 -19.96
C LYS A 7 -34.61 24.19 -18.47
N SER A 8 -35.01 23.06 -17.88
CA SER A 8 -34.49 22.62 -16.60
C SER A 8 -32.98 22.40 -16.75
N ALA A 9 -32.20 23.15 -15.97
CA ALA A 9 -30.76 23.02 -15.87
C ALA A 9 -30.42 21.68 -15.20
N VAL A 10 -30.30 20.63 -16.00
CA VAL A 10 -29.50 19.47 -15.64
C VAL A 10 -28.04 19.92 -15.82
N PRO A 11 -27.19 19.91 -14.79
CA PRO A 11 -25.77 20.15 -14.99
C PRO A 11 -25.25 19.09 -15.96
N GLU A 12 -24.63 19.55 -17.04
CA GLU A 12 -23.94 18.71 -18.01
C GLU A 12 -22.99 17.79 -17.24
N LEU A 13 -23.31 16.49 -17.18
CA LEU A 13 -22.43 15.48 -16.63
C LEU A 13 -21.14 15.57 -17.44
N GLU A 14 -20.11 16.16 -16.84
CA GLU A 14 -18.77 16.20 -17.40
C GLU A 14 -18.42 14.79 -17.86
N ALA A 15 -18.12 14.68 -19.16
CA ALA A 15 -17.92 13.42 -19.84
C ALA A 15 -16.92 12.57 -19.05
N VAL A 16 -17.38 11.39 -18.61
CA VAL A 16 -16.49 10.35 -18.09
C VAL A 16 -15.39 10.15 -19.13
N PRO A 17 -14.10 10.30 -18.78
CA PRO A 17 -13.01 10.21 -19.74
C PRO A 17 -13.11 8.88 -20.49
N SER A 18 -13.02 8.95 -21.82
CA SER A 18 -13.21 7.82 -22.72
C SER A 18 -12.23 6.70 -22.38
N ALA A 19 -12.63 5.46 -22.67
CA ALA A 19 -11.89 4.22 -22.43
C ALA A 19 -10.44 4.19 -22.98
N GLY A 20 -10.01 5.23 -23.72
CA GLY A 20 -8.62 5.42 -24.14
C GLY A 20 -7.63 5.72 -23.01
N ALA A 21 -8.06 6.33 -21.89
CA ALA A 21 -7.14 6.64 -20.77
C ALA A 21 -6.66 5.39 -20.02
N ALA A 22 -7.48 4.32 -19.99
CA ALA A 22 -7.09 3.04 -19.37
C ALA A 22 -6.13 2.22 -20.25
N SER A 23 -6.08 2.50 -21.56
CA SER A 23 -5.24 1.82 -22.55
C SER A 23 -3.76 2.25 -22.49
N GLU A 24 -3.46 3.41 -21.89
CA GLU A 24 -2.09 3.94 -21.75
C GLU A 24 -1.28 3.28 -20.62
N LEU A 25 -1.89 2.38 -19.84
CA LEU A 25 -1.19 1.55 -18.85
C LEU A 25 -0.75 0.20 -19.44
N LYS A 26 -0.63 0.08 -20.77
CA LYS A 26 0.02 -1.09 -21.37
C LYS A 26 1.52 -1.00 -21.12
N SER A 27 1.98 -1.52 -19.98
CA SER A 27 3.40 -1.58 -19.66
C SER A 27 4.13 -2.36 -20.77
N ILE A 28 4.99 -1.66 -21.50
CA ILE A 28 5.84 -2.26 -22.51
C ILE A 28 6.76 -3.26 -21.79
N GLY A 29 6.85 -4.48 -22.32
CA GLY A 29 7.67 -5.57 -21.80
C GLY A 29 9.15 -5.19 -21.60
N GLY A 30 9.89 -5.93 -20.76
CA GLY A 30 11.36 -5.91 -20.77
C GLY A 30 12.07 -5.63 -19.44
N PRO A 31 13.41 -5.81 -19.41
CA PRO A 31 14.25 -5.68 -18.21
C PRO A 31 14.17 -4.30 -17.53
N GLY A 32 13.96 -3.24 -18.32
CA GLY A 32 13.79 -1.89 -17.81
C GLY A 32 12.60 -1.72 -16.87
N ARG A 33 11.54 -2.55 -16.99
CA ARG A 33 10.40 -2.52 -16.08
C ARG A 33 10.74 -3.11 -14.71
N ILE A 34 11.52 -4.19 -14.68
CA ILE A 34 11.97 -4.82 -13.42
C ILE A 34 12.81 -3.82 -12.62
N TRP A 35 13.72 -3.12 -13.30
CA TRP A 35 14.53 -2.08 -12.65
C TRP A 35 13.68 -0.94 -12.08
N ARG A 36 12.69 -0.45 -12.83
CA ARG A 36 11.75 0.56 -12.33
C ARG A 36 10.93 0.07 -11.16
N ALA A 37 10.41 -1.17 -11.23
CA ALA A 37 9.66 -1.80 -10.15
C ALA A 37 10.50 -1.89 -8.87
N PHE A 38 11.75 -2.36 -8.97
CA PHE A 38 12.69 -2.35 -7.86
C PHE A 38 12.89 -0.94 -7.28
N GLY A 39 13.01 0.06 -8.15
CA GLY A 39 13.11 1.46 -7.75
C GLY A 39 11.85 2.02 -7.07
N TYR A 40 10.66 1.51 -7.35
CA TYR A 40 9.44 1.86 -6.62
C TYR A 40 9.36 1.15 -5.27
N SER A 41 9.69 -0.14 -5.23
CA SER A 41 9.75 -0.92 -3.99
C SER A 41 10.75 -0.33 -2.98
N SER A 42 11.94 0.04 -3.44
CA SER A 42 12.97 0.64 -2.57
C SER A 42 12.53 1.99 -2.00
N ARG A 43 11.83 2.81 -2.80
CA ARG A 43 11.24 4.08 -2.33
C ARG A 43 10.15 3.84 -1.29
N GLY A 44 9.30 2.82 -1.47
CA GLY A 44 8.27 2.44 -0.49
C GLY A 44 8.88 2.03 0.85
N VAL A 45 9.88 1.13 0.83
CA VAL A 45 10.59 0.71 2.06
C VAL A 45 11.31 1.89 2.72
N ALA A 46 11.96 2.75 1.93
CA ALA A 46 12.62 3.94 2.47
C ALA A 46 11.64 4.93 3.11
N ALA A 47 10.44 5.08 2.54
CA ALA A 47 9.38 5.90 3.13
C ALA A 47 8.91 5.31 4.46
N ALA A 48 8.58 4.02 4.51
CA ALA A 48 8.20 3.34 5.75
C ALA A 48 9.29 3.48 6.82
N TRP A 49 10.56 3.25 6.48
CA TRP A 49 11.67 3.44 7.42
C TRP A 49 11.76 4.87 7.98
N ARG A 50 11.54 5.87 7.13
CA ARG A 50 11.69 7.28 7.51
C ARG A 50 10.51 7.79 8.34
N PHE A 51 9.29 7.43 7.97
CA PHE A 51 8.07 8.00 8.53
C PHE A 51 7.43 7.12 9.62
N GLU A 52 7.60 5.80 9.56
CA GLU A 52 6.97 4.86 10.48
C GLU A 52 7.92 4.41 11.58
N ALA A 53 7.65 4.87 12.81
CA ALA A 53 8.40 4.46 13.99
C ALA A 53 8.16 2.98 14.32
N ALA A 54 6.93 2.50 14.15
CA ALA A 54 6.56 1.10 14.36
C ALA A 54 7.37 0.18 13.44
N PHE A 55 7.39 0.46 12.12
CA PHE A 55 8.19 -0.29 11.16
C PHE A 55 9.67 -0.41 11.56
N ARG A 56 10.31 0.67 12.06
CA ARG A 56 11.71 0.57 12.54
C ARG A 56 11.87 -0.34 13.76
N GLN A 57 10.91 -0.31 14.68
CA GLN A 57 10.92 -1.20 15.86
C GLN A 57 10.74 -2.65 15.44
N GLU A 58 9.81 -2.92 14.53
CA GLU A 58 9.58 -4.27 14.00
C GLU A 58 10.77 -4.80 13.22
N VAL A 59 11.45 -3.97 12.43
CA VAL A 59 12.67 -4.39 11.73
C VAL A 59 13.79 -4.71 12.72
N GLY A 60 13.94 -3.91 13.78
CA GLY A 60 14.89 -4.21 14.86
C GLY A 60 14.60 -5.55 15.53
N LEU A 61 13.35 -5.76 15.97
CA LEU A 61 12.92 -7.00 16.60
C LEU A 61 13.02 -8.19 15.66
N GLY A 62 12.54 -8.06 14.43
CA GLY A 62 12.60 -9.09 13.40
C GLY A 62 14.03 -9.45 13.03
N GLY A 63 14.96 -8.50 13.03
CA GLY A 63 16.39 -8.77 12.85
C GLY A 63 16.95 -9.68 13.94
N VAL A 64 16.58 -9.43 15.21
CA VAL A 64 16.95 -10.30 16.33
C VAL A 64 16.31 -11.69 16.18
N LEU A 65 15.03 -11.76 15.80
CA LEU A 65 14.34 -13.04 15.60
C LEU A 65 14.93 -13.86 14.44
N ILE A 66 15.30 -13.21 13.33
CA ILE A 66 16.00 -13.85 12.21
C ILE A 66 17.36 -14.39 12.66
N LEU A 67 18.11 -13.62 13.45
CA LEU A 67 19.39 -14.09 13.99
C LEU A 67 19.19 -15.33 14.87
N ILE A 68 18.18 -15.31 15.75
CA ILE A 68 17.83 -16.47 16.58
C ILE A 68 17.44 -17.66 15.70
N ALA A 69 16.61 -17.45 14.69
CA ALA A 69 16.18 -18.50 13.77
C ALA A 69 17.36 -19.16 13.04
N ILE A 70 18.34 -18.37 12.58
CA ILE A 70 19.51 -18.90 11.88
C ILE A 70 20.43 -19.68 12.83
N LEU A 71 20.57 -19.23 14.09
CA LEU A 71 21.51 -19.82 15.04
C LEU A 71 20.93 -21.02 15.83
N TRP A 72 19.62 -21.03 16.09
CA TRP A 72 18.96 -22.00 16.99
C TRP A 72 17.91 -22.89 16.33
N ALA A 73 17.61 -22.75 15.04
CA ALA A 73 16.68 -23.65 14.38
C ALA A 73 17.19 -25.11 14.39
N PRO A 74 16.35 -26.08 14.80
CA PRO A 74 16.72 -27.50 14.80
C PRO A 74 17.08 -28.06 13.42
N ASP A 75 16.44 -27.54 12.36
CA ASP A 75 16.78 -27.86 10.98
C ASP A 75 16.54 -26.66 10.04
N ARG A 76 17.03 -26.79 8.80
CA ARG A 76 17.02 -25.71 7.79
C ARG A 76 15.61 -25.32 7.36
N TRP A 77 14.66 -26.25 7.32
CA TRP A 77 13.28 -25.96 6.95
C TRP A 77 12.57 -25.19 8.04
N GLN A 78 12.78 -25.57 9.31
CA GLN A 78 12.27 -24.82 10.44
C GLN A 78 12.86 -23.40 10.48
N GLY A 79 14.17 -23.26 10.26
CA GLY A 79 14.82 -21.95 10.15
C GLY A 79 14.24 -21.10 9.02
N LEU A 80 14.01 -21.70 7.84
CA LEU A 80 13.38 -21.01 6.71
C LEU A 80 11.96 -20.55 7.03
N LEU A 81 11.16 -21.37 7.70
CA LEU A 81 9.79 -21.02 8.11
C LEU A 81 9.77 -19.88 9.13
N LEU A 82 10.70 -19.89 10.10
CA LEU A 82 10.84 -18.80 11.07
C LEU A 82 11.23 -17.49 10.38
N VAL A 83 12.23 -17.50 9.49
CA VAL A 83 12.61 -16.31 8.72
C VAL A 83 11.45 -15.84 7.85
N ALA A 84 10.75 -16.75 7.15
CA ALA A 84 9.60 -16.43 6.33
C ALA A 84 8.47 -15.78 7.14
N SER A 85 8.20 -16.26 8.37
CA SER A 85 7.19 -15.64 9.24
C SER A 85 7.54 -14.20 9.63
N VAL A 86 8.82 -13.91 9.92
CA VAL A 86 9.26 -12.55 10.23
C VAL A 86 9.13 -11.64 9.01
N LEU A 87 9.54 -12.13 7.84
CA LEU A 87 9.39 -11.39 6.58
C LEU A 87 7.91 -11.12 6.24
N GLN A 88 7.01 -12.05 6.60
CA GLN A 88 5.58 -11.87 6.42
C GLN A 88 5.01 -10.77 7.32
N VAL A 89 5.46 -10.67 8.57
CA VAL A 89 5.07 -9.56 9.47
C VAL A 89 5.49 -8.21 8.87
N TRP A 90 6.73 -8.07 8.43
CA TRP A 90 7.19 -6.82 7.79
C TRP A 90 6.43 -6.48 6.51
N LEU A 91 6.01 -7.50 5.75
CA LEU A 91 5.17 -7.29 4.57
C LEU A 91 3.80 -6.73 4.97
N VAL A 92 3.16 -7.30 5.99
CA VAL A 92 1.86 -6.84 6.50
C VAL A 92 1.98 -5.42 7.03
N GLU A 93 3.04 -5.10 7.77
CA GLU A 93 3.28 -3.75 8.30
C GLU A 93 3.45 -2.69 7.19
N LEU A 94 4.14 -3.03 6.10
CA LEU A 94 4.25 -2.15 4.93
C LEU A 94 2.89 -1.92 4.25
N ILE A 95 2.04 -2.94 4.19
CA ILE A 95 0.68 -2.82 3.64
C ILE A 95 -0.18 -1.95 4.56
N ASN A 96 -0.10 -2.16 5.88
CA ASN A 96 -0.81 -1.37 6.88
C ASN A 96 -0.42 0.11 6.79
N SER A 97 0.87 0.41 6.76
CA SER A 97 1.40 1.77 6.61
C SER A 97 0.91 2.44 5.31
N ALA A 98 0.83 1.68 4.21
CA ALA A 98 0.30 2.20 2.94
C ALA A 98 -1.21 2.51 3.03
N ILE A 99 -2.00 1.65 3.68
CA ILE A 99 -3.43 1.87 3.91
C ILE A 99 -3.64 3.10 4.80
N GLU A 100 -2.86 3.24 5.87
CA GLU A 100 -2.92 4.40 6.76
C GLU A 100 -2.59 5.70 6.02
N THR A 101 -1.51 5.69 5.23
CA THR A 101 -1.12 6.85 4.41
C THR A 101 -2.23 7.26 3.44
N VAL A 102 -2.88 6.30 2.79
CA VAL A 102 -4.01 6.57 1.89
C VAL A 102 -5.22 7.10 2.66
N ALA A 103 -5.55 6.50 3.81
CA ALA A 103 -6.66 6.94 4.65
C ALA A 103 -6.47 8.40 5.13
N ASP A 104 -5.24 8.74 5.55
CA ASP A 104 -4.88 10.10 5.99
C ASP A 104 -4.90 11.12 4.85
N ALA A 105 -4.58 10.70 3.63
CA ALA A 105 -4.69 11.55 2.45
C ALA A 105 -6.17 11.82 2.04
N VAL A 106 -7.07 10.85 2.21
CA VAL A 106 -8.47 10.96 1.79
C VAL A 106 -9.31 11.76 2.80
N SER A 107 -9.08 11.57 4.10
CA SER A 107 -9.81 12.31 5.13
C SER A 107 -8.88 12.81 6.22
N PRO A 108 -8.50 14.11 6.17
CA PRO A 108 -7.71 14.74 7.23
C PRO A 108 -8.46 14.82 8.57
N ASN A 109 -9.79 14.65 8.55
CA ASN A 109 -10.65 14.61 9.72
C ASN A 109 -11.05 13.17 10.02
N LEU A 110 -11.32 12.87 11.30
CA LEU A 110 -11.67 11.52 11.72
C LEU A 110 -12.98 11.05 11.06
N HIS A 111 -12.89 10.16 10.06
CA HIS A 111 -14.05 9.49 9.47
C HIS A 111 -14.26 8.12 10.12
N PRO A 112 -15.45 7.81 10.68
CA PRO A 112 -15.67 6.57 11.43
C PRO A 112 -15.33 5.28 10.65
N LEU A 113 -15.57 5.26 9.33
CA LEU A 113 -15.22 4.11 8.48
C LEU A 113 -13.72 3.98 8.24
N LEU A 114 -12.97 5.09 8.15
CA LEU A 114 -11.51 5.05 8.01
C LEU A 114 -10.86 4.63 9.32
N GLY A 115 -11.41 5.05 10.46
CA GLY A 115 -10.98 4.54 11.77
C GLY A 115 -11.08 3.01 11.82
N ARG A 116 -12.23 2.44 11.48
CA ARG A 116 -12.39 0.97 11.41
C ARG A 116 -11.43 0.30 10.43
N ALA A 117 -11.16 0.93 9.28
CA ALA A 117 -10.21 0.39 8.30
C ALA A 117 -8.79 0.33 8.88
N LYS A 118 -8.35 1.36 9.60
CA LYS A 118 -7.07 1.37 10.32
C LYS A 118 -7.03 0.30 11.41
N ASP A 119 -8.09 0.20 12.23
CA ASP A 119 -8.17 -0.81 13.30
C ASP A 119 -8.06 -2.24 12.75
N MET A 120 -8.70 -2.51 11.59
CA MET A 120 -8.58 -3.81 10.92
C MET A 120 -7.18 -4.06 10.35
N GLY A 121 -6.53 -3.02 9.81
CA GLY A 121 -5.15 -3.09 9.35
C GLY A 121 -4.21 -3.46 10.49
N SER A 122 -4.24 -2.72 11.60
CA SER A 122 -3.42 -3.00 12.78
C SER A 122 -3.68 -4.35 13.45
N ALA A 123 -4.81 -5.00 13.16
CA ALA A 123 -5.16 -6.32 13.70
C ALA A 123 -4.70 -7.50 12.83
N ALA A 124 -4.35 -7.25 11.56
CA ALA A 124 -3.89 -8.26 10.61
C ALA A 124 -2.46 -8.75 10.94
#